data_AF-A0A7R9YFH2-F1
#
_entry.id   AF-A0A7R9YFH2-F1
#
_cell.length_a   1.000
_cell.length_b   1.000
_cell.length_c   1.000
_cell.angle_alpha   90.00
_cell.angle_beta   90.00
_cell.angle_gamma   90.00
#
_symmetry.space_group_name_H-M   'P 1'
#
loop_
_entity.id
_entity.type
_entity.pdbx_description
1 polymer ?
#
loop_
_entity_poly.entity_id
_entity_poly.type
_entity_poly.pdbx_seq_one_letter_code
_entity_poly.pdbx_strand_id
1 'polypeptide(L)'
;MAEAKMREIAGEAAEKFGVYAVAMEHRLGLVPVKEASVIIAVSSPHRRNALDACAFCIDELKARVPIWKKEVYQGEDGNWKQNKEWAGALPTKAEGTGGDETQERKE
;
A
#
# COMPACT_ATOMS: atom_id res chain seq x y z
N MET A 1 -13.14 -0.56 -2.78
CA MET A 1 -12.50 -1.84 -3.18
C MET A 1 -11.26 -2.12 -2.35
N ALA A 2 -10.25 -1.25 -2.34
CA ALA A 2 -8.99 -1.46 -1.58
C ALA A 2 -9.20 -1.87 -0.11
N GLU A 3 -10.04 -1.14 0.66
CA GLU A 3 -10.38 -1.49 2.05
C GLU A 3 -10.84 -2.94 2.23
N ALA A 4 -11.75 -3.42 1.37
CA ALA A 4 -12.29 -4.78 1.48
C ALA A 4 -11.17 -5.83 1.29
N LYS A 5 -10.22 -5.55 0.38
CA LYS A 5 -9.07 -6.42 0.14
C LYS A 5 -8.04 -6.36 1.27
N MET A 6 -7.86 -5.21 1.92
CA MET A 6 -7.06 -5.11 3.15
C MET A 6 -7.71 -5.86 4.32
N ARG A 7 -9.04 -5.82 4.47
CA ARG A 7 -9.77 -6.60 5.50
C ARG A 7 -9.67 -8.12 5.23
N GLU A 8 -9.72 -8.53 3.96
CA GLU A 8 -9.49 -9.92 3.53
C GLU A 8 -8.09 -10.41 3.94
N ILE A 9 -7.03 -9.64 3.63
CA ILE A 9 -5.64 -9.93 4.01
C ILE A 9 -5.47 -9.98 5.54
N ALA A 10 -6.09 -9.05 6.26
CA ALA A 10 -6.05 -9.01 7.73
C ALA A 10 -6.70 -10.26 8.36
N GLY A 11 -7.80 -10.77 7.77
CA GLY A 11 -8.44 -12.02 8.17
C GLY A 11 -7.55 -13.23 7.89
N GLU A 12 -7.03 -13.37 6.68
CA GLU A 12 -6.07 -14.43 6.32
C GLU A 12 -4.85 -14.44 7.24
N ALA A 13 -4.32 -13.27 7.60
CA ALA A 13 -3.20 -13.15 8.52
C ALA A 13 -3.56 -13.59 9.96
N ALA A 14 -4.77 -13.24 10.43
CA ALA A 14 -5.27 -13.68 11.73
C ALA A 14 -5.36 -15.21 11.82
N GLU A 15 -5.97 -15.84 10.82
CA GLU A 15 -6.12 -17.30 10.75
C GLU A 15 -4.78 -18.03 10.56
N LYS A 16 -3.97 -17.60 9.59
CA LYS A 16 -2.71 -18.26 9.19
C LYS A 16 -1.62 -18.22 10.26
N PHE A 17 -1.58 -17.18 11.08
CA PHE A 17 -0.52 -16.98 12.09
C PHE A 17 -1.02 -17.04 13.54
N GLY A 18 -2.32 -17.22 13.79
CA GLY A 18 -2.87 -17.27 15.15
C GLY A 18 -2.62 -15.97 15.94
N VAL A 19 -2.81 -14.82 15.29
CA VAL A 19 -2.65 -13.50 15.90
C VAL A 19 -4.01 -12.96 16.35
N TYR A 20 -4.05 -12.17 17.43
CA TYR A 20 -5.29 -11.71 18.06
C TYR A 20 -6.06 -10.70 17.20
N ALA A 21 -5.34 -9.76 16.58
CA ALA A 21 -5.91 -8.78 15.67
C ALA A 21 -4.85 -8.24 14.71
N VAL A 22 -5.31 -7.81 13.54
CA VAL A 22 -4.53 -7.08 12.52
C VAL A 22 -5.30 -5.83 12.15
N ALA A 23 -4.65 -4.68 12.17
CA ALA A 23 -5.17 -3.42 11.65
C ALA A 23 -4.28 -2.92 10.51
N MET A 24 -4.88 -2.48 9.40
CA MET A 24 -4.20 -2.04 8.19
C MET A 24 -4.82 -0.75 7.69
N GLU A 25 -4.01 0.30 7.57
CA GLU A 25 -4.42 1.62 7.07
C GLU A 25 -3.46 2.09 5.99
N HIS A 26 -3.96 2.75 4.94
CA HIS A 26 -3.16 3.22 3.82
C HIS A 26 -3.59 4.63 3.37
N ARG A 27 -2.62 5.56 3.31
CA ARG A 27 -2.88 6.96 2.95
C ARG A 27 -3.20 7.09 1.45
N LEU A 28 -4.32 7.73 1.13
CA LEU A 28 -4.70 8.13 -0.23
C LEU A 28 -4.51 9.63 -0.42
N GLY A 29 -4.62 10.11 -1.66
CA GLY A 29 -4.33 11.51 -2.01
C GLY A 29 -2.83 11.79 -2.01
N LEU A 30 -2.44 13.00 -1.60
CA LEU A 30 -1.05 13.44 -1.61
C LEU A 30 -0.26 12.90 -0.41
N VAL A 31 0.92 12.33 -0.67
CA VAL A 31 1.88 11.86 0.33
C VAL A 31 3.25 12.48 0.04
N PRO A 32 3.76 13.39 0.89
CA PRO A 32 5.11 13.93 0.78
C PRO A 32 6.20 12.84 0.86
N VAL A 33 7.37 13.11 0.30
CA VAL A 33 8.54 12.24 0.48
C VAL A 33 8.92 12.16 1.96
N LYS A 34 9.24 10.94 2.43
CA LYS A 34 9.48 10.51 3.84
C LYS A 34 8.23 10.37 4.73
N GLU A 35 7.02 10.66 4.24
CA GLU A 35 5.80 10.47 5.04
C GLU A 35 5.30 9.01 5.11
N ALA A 36 4.63 8.67 6.21
CA ALA A 36 4.07 7.34 6.44
C ALA A 36 2.89 7.03 5.50
N SER A 37 3.18 6.25 4.46
CA SER A 37 2.25 5.84 3.40
C SER A 37 1.26 4.74 3.80
N VAL A 38 1.65 3.84 4.70
CA VAL A 38 0.91 2.66 5.12
C VAL A 38 1.26 2.34 6.56
N ILE A 39 0.31 1.85 7.34
CA ILE A 39 0.49 1.39 8.72
C ILE A 39 -0.13 -0.01 8.83
N ILE A 40 0.62 -0.94 9.41
CA ILE A 40 0.16 -2.29 9.73
C ILE A 40 0.50 -2.54 11.20
N ALA A 41 -0.49 -2.90 11.99
CA ALA A 41 -0.33 -3.22 13.41
C ALA A 41 -0.88 -4.63 13.68
N VAL A 42 -0.11 -5.46 14.37
CA VAL A 42 -0.45 -6.86 14.67
C VAL A 42 -0.27 -7.11 16.17
N SER A 43 -1.28 -7.68 16.82
CA SER A 43 -1.22 -8.12 18.22
C SER A 43 -1.22 -9.65 18.29
N SER A 44 -0.36 -10.25 19.12
CA SER A 44 -0.15 -11.70 19.20
C SER A 44 0.40 -12.11 20.57
N PRO A 45 0.14 -13.35 21.05
CA PRO A 45 0.81 -13.87 22.23
C PRO A 45 2.34 -13.96 22.07
N HIS A 46 2.84 -14.13 20.84
CA HIS A 46 4.26 -14.36 20.57
C HIS A 46 4.80 -13.49 19.43
N ARG A 47 5.91 -12.79 19.70
CA ARG A 47 6.53 -11.84 18.76
C ARG A 47 6.84 -12.39 17.37
N ARG A 48 7.10 -13.70 17.23
CA ARG A 48 7.41 -14.32 15.94
C ARG A 48 6.20 -14.26 15.00
N ASN A 49 5.05 -14.73 15.46
CA ASN A 49 3.80 -14.71 14.72
C ASN A 49 3.38 -13.28 14.33
N ALA A 50 3.56 -12.29 15.23
CA ALA A 50 3.29 -10.89 14.90
C ALA A 50 4.19 -10.35 13.77
N LEU A 51 5.48 -10.67 13.78
CA LEU A 51 6.43 -10.23 12.76
C LEU A 51 6.16 -10.92 11.41
N ASP A 52 5.93 -12.24 11.41
CA ASP A 52 5.64 -13.01 10.20
C ASP A 52 4.29 -12.62 9.57
N ALA A 53 3.26 -12.37 10.40
CA ALA A 53 1.98 -11.84 9.94
C ALA A 53 2.10 -10.42 9.38
N CYS A 54 2.90 -9.55 10.00
CA CYS A 54 3.12 -8.18 9.51
C CYS A 54 3.83 -8.18 8.14
N ALA A 55 4.84 -9.03 7.96
CA ALA A 55 5.52 -9.23 6.67
C ALA A 55 4.53 -9.72 5.59
N PHE A 56 3.76 -10.77 5.89
CA PHE A 56 2.71 -11.26 4.99
C PHE A 56 1.69 -10.17 4.63
N CYS A 57 1.26 -9.34 5.58
CA CYS A 57 0.29 -8.27 5.32
C CYS A 57 0.83 -7.18 4.39
N ILE A 58 2.12 -6.82 4.44
CA ILE A 58 2.68 -5.83 3.50
C ILE A 58 2.89 -6.44 2.12
N ASP A 59 3.34 -7.69 2.02
CA ASP A 59 3.57 -8.38 0.74
C ASP A 59 2.24 -8.61 0.00
N GLU A 60 1.20 -9.09 0.68
CA GLU A 60 -0.14 -9.26 0.10
C GLU A 60 -0.81 -7.91 -0.21
N LEU A 61 -0.57 -6.85 0.59
CA LEU A 61 -1.03 -5.51 0.24
C LEU A 61 -0.40 -5.05 -1.08
N LYS A 62 0.91 -5.28 -1.23
CA LYS A 62 1.65 -4.94 -2.45
C LYS A 62 1.18 -5.73 -3.67
N ALA A 63 0.85 -7.01 -3.50
CA ALA A 63 0.42 -7.89 -4.58
C ALA A 63 -1.06 -7.76 -4.96
N ARG A 64 -1.97 -7.57 -3.99
CA ARG A 64 -3.41 -7.76 -4.18
C ARG A 64 -4.29 -6.53 -4.00
N VAL A 65 -3.81 -5.44 -3.39
CA VAL A 65 -4.66 -4.26 -3.10
C VAL A 65 -4.58 -3.25 -4.25
N PRO A 66 -5.71 -2.90 -4.90
CA PRO A 66 -5.73 -1.95 -6.01
C PRO A 66 -5.52 -0.52 -5.52
N ILE A 67 -4.26 -0.13 -5.34
CA ILE A 67 -3.82 1.24 -5.09
C ILE A 67 -2.57 1.51 -5.93
N TRP A 68 -2.59 2.59 -6.70
CA TRP A 68 -1.49 3.01 -7.57
C TRP A 68 -0.80 4.27 -7.05
N LYS A 69 0.43 4.51 -7.51
CA LYS A 69 1.26 5.64 -7.05
C LYS A 69 1.66 6.49 -8.25
N LYS A 70 1.06 7.67 -8.43
CA LYS A 70 1.53 8.69 -9.38
C LYS A 70 2.72 9.40 -8.74
N GLU A 71 3.92 9.19 -9.26
CA GLU A 71 5.12 9.93 -8.85
C GLU A 71 5.07 11.31 -9.50
N VAL A 72 4.59 12.31 -8.76
CA VAL A 72 4.62 13.70 -9.19
C VAL A 72 5.99 14.27 -8.83
N TYR A 73 6.92 14.14 -9.78
CA TYR A 73 7.93 15.17 -9.96
C TYR A 73 7.15 16.43 -10.32
N GLN A 74 7.26 17.49 -9.52
CA GLN A 74 6.72 18.79 -9.87
C GLN A 74 7.29 19.05 -11.29
N GLY A 75 6.36 19.27 -12.21
CA GLY A 75 6.66 19.63 -13.58
C GLY A 75 6.91 18.54 -14.61
N GLU A 76 6.80 17.26 -14.25
CA GLU A 76 6.53 16.23 -15.24
C GLU A 76 5.10 15.70 -15.11
N ASP A 77 4.66 15.02 -16.17
CA ASP A 77 3.49 14.17 -16.11
C ASP A 77 3.71 13.02 -15.14
N GLY A 78 3.28 13.24 -13.89
CA GLY A 78 3.62 12.35 -12.80
C GLY A 78 3.41 10.88 -13.16
N ASN A 79 4.45 10.07 -13.02
CA ASN A 79 4.47 8.79 -13.68
C ASN A 79 3.73 7.76 -12.82
N TRP A 80 2.69 7.13 -13.37
CA TRP A 80 1.98 6.05 -12.68
C TRP A 80 2.90 4.84 -12.49
N LYS A 81 3.20 4.52 -11.23
CA LYS A 81 3.93 3.32 -10.81
C LYS A 81 2.98 2.27 -10.25
N GLN A 82 3.32 1.03 -10.55
CA GLN A 82 2.74 -0.18 -10.00
C GLN A 82 3.71 -0.80 -8.98
N ASN A 83 3.20 -1.60 -8.05
CA ASN A 83 4.04 -2.57 -7.34
C ASN A 83 4.49 -3.66 -8.34
N LYS A 84 5.70 -4.19 -8.18
CA LYS A 84 6.25 -5.26 -9.04
C LYS A 84 5.51 -6.59 -8.80
N GLU A 85 4.90 -6.70 -7.63
CA GLU A 85 4.19 -7.85 -7.08
C GLU A 85 2.74 -7.95 -7.57
N TRP A 86 2.20 -6.89 -8.19
CA TRP A 86 0.80 -6.81 -8.65
C TRP A 86 0.60 -7.46 -10.03
N ALA A 87 -0.43 -8.30 -10.14
CA ALA A 87 -0.72 -9.12 -11.32
C ALA A 87 -1.86 -8.59 -12.23
N GLY A 88 -2.49 -7.46 -11.89
CA GLY A 88 -3.57 -6.85 -12.67
C GLY A 88 -3.09 -5.77 -13.66
N ALA A 89 -4.03 -5.16 -14.39
CA ALA A 89 -3.75 -4.09 -15.34
C ALA A 89 -3.55 -2.70 -14.67
N LEU A 90 -2.98 -1.76 -15.43
CA LEU A 90 -2.83 -0.34 -15.08
C LEU A 90 -4.00 0.52 -15.60
N PRO A 91 -4.36 1.62 -14.91
CA PRO A 91 -5.14 2.70 -15.50
C PRO A 91 -4.31 3.48 -16.55
N THR A 92 -4.97 4.04 -17.57
CA THR A 92 -4.34 4.81 -18.66
C THR A 92 -3.98 6.24 -18.25
N LYS A 93 -3.01 6.84 -18.96
CA LYS A 93 -2.43 8.18 -18.66
C LYS A 93 -3.29 9.36 -19.14
N ALA A 94 -3.02 10.54 -18.57
CA ALA A 94 -3.43 11.88 -18.99
C ALA A 94 -2.32 12.91 -18.64
N GLU A 95 -2.30 14.10 -19.27
CA GLU A 95 -1.08 14.91 -19.54
C GLU A 95 -0.97 16.32 -18.80
N GLY A 96 0.25 16.88 -18.58
CA GLY A 96 0.59 18.21 -17.97
C GLY A 96 2.01 18.39 -17.28
N THR A 97 2.59 19.62 -17.24
CA THR A 97 3.95 20.04 -16.69
C THR A 97 3.90 21.38 -15.89
N GLY A 98 4.90 22.12 -15.34
CA GLY A 98 6.41 22.24 -15.23
C GLY A 98 6.77 23.11 -13.96
N GLY A 99 7.82 23.07 -13.10
CA GLY A 99 9.09 22.32 -12.79
C GLY A 99 9.18 21.86 -11.29
N ASP A 100 10.35 21.79 -10.58
CA ASP A 100 10.82 20.99 -9.36
C ASP A 100 10.21 21.02 -7.89
N GLU A 101 9.84 19.82 -7.36
CA GLU A 101 9.60 19.30 -5.98
C GLU A 101 9.17 17.81 -6.08
N THR A 102 9.26 16.96 -5.03
CA THR A 102 8.91 15.51 -5.13
C THR A 102 7.75 15.09 -4.20
N GLN A 103 6.62 14.67 -4.78
CA GLN A 103 5.41 14.25 -4.04
C GLN A 103 4.72 13.03 -4.69
N GLU A 104 4.07 12.16 -3.90
CA GLU A 104 3.33 11.01 -4.41
C GLU A 104 1.82 11.26 -4.36
N ARG A 105 1.06 10.94 -5.42
CA ARG A 105 -0.41 10.93 -5.39
C ARG A 105 -0.94 9.50 -5.51
N LYS A 106 -1.81 9.11 -4.58
CA LYS A 106 -2.32 7.73 -4.43
C LYS A 106 -3.83 7.66 -4.60
N GLU A 107 -4.27 6.71 -5.41
CA GLU A 107 -5.67 6.38 -5.75
C GLU A 107 -5.86 4.86 -5.75
#